data_AF-A0A966AN25-F1
#
_entry.id   AF-A0A966AN25-F1
#
_cell.length_a   1.000
_cell.length_b   1.000
_cell.length_c   1.000
_cell.angle_alpha   90.00
_cell.angle_beta   90.00
_cell.angle_gamma   90.00
#
_symmetry.space_group_name_H-M   'P 1'
#
loop_
_entity.id
_entity.type
_entity.pdbx_description
1 polymer ?
#
loop_
_entity_poly.entity_id
_entity_poly.type
_entity_poly.pdbx_seq_one_letter_code
_entity_poly.pdbx_strand_id
1 'polypeptide(L)'
;PFVIEAVGARQARRLFLSAERFDASAAMSFGLIHEISPGDRLDECADVFVSQLLENSPHAMAASKELVSTVANRPIDEAVLTDVAGRIARQRASAEGREGVAAFLGKRPPGWMRD
;
A
#
# COMPACT_ATOMS: atom_id res chain seq x y z
N PRO A 1 -8.90 -3.22 15.48
CA PRO A 1 -8.49 -4.63 15.57
C PRO A 1 -8.20 -5.16 14.17
N PHE A 2 -6.96 -5.57 13.90
CA PHE A 2 -6.40 -5.77 12.55
C PHE A 2 -7.33 -6.50 11.56
N VAL A 3 -8.04 -7.55 12.00
CA VAL A 3 -8.99 -8.29 11.16
C VAL A 3 -10.22 -7.46 10.77
N ILE A 4 -10.79 -6.67 11.67
CA ILE A 4 -11.96 -5.81 11.38
C ILE A 4 -11.61 -4.76 10.32
N GLU A 5 -10.41 -4.19 10.38
CA GLU A 5 -9.94 -3.22 9.39
C GLU A 5 -9.72 -3.87 8.02
N ALA A 6 -9.23 -5.11 7.98
CA ALA A 6 -9.03 -5.84 6.74
C ALA A 6 -10.35 -6.31 6.09
N VAL A 7 -11.23 -6.95 6.86
CA VAL A 7 -12.43 -7.65 6.30
C VAL A 7 -13.75 -6.93 6.54
N GLY A 8 -13.74 -5.84 7.31
CA GLY A 8 -14.92 -5.09 7.72
C GLY A 8 -15.70 -5.74 8.87
N ALA A 9 -16.44 -4.90 9.61
CA ALA A 9 -17.16 -5.33 10.82
C ALA A 9 -18.21 -6.43 10.58
N ARG A 10 -18.85 -6.44 9.40
CA ARG A 10 -19.86 -7.46 9.05
C ARG A 10 -19.25 -8.85 8.95
N GLN A 11 -18.16 -9.00 8.21
CA GLN A 11 -17.50 -10.28 8.01
C GLN A 11 -16.75 -10.73 9.26
N ALA A 12 -16.08 -9.79 9.96
CA ALA A 12 -15.41 -10.08 11.22
C ALA A 12 -16.38 -10.64 12.28
N ARG A 13 -17.58 -10.05 12.42
CA ARG A 13 -18.60 -10.55 13.35
C ARG A 13 -18.99 -12.01 13.06
N ARG A 14 -19.12 -12.40 11.79
CA ARG A 14 -19.38 -13.80 11.42
C ARG A 14 -18.22 -14.69 11.86
N LEU A 15 -17.00 -14.38 11.42
CA LEU A 15 -15.81 -15.19 11.65
C LEU A 15 -15.50 -15.37 13.15
N PHE A 16 -15.67 -14.31 13.94
CA PHE A 16 -15.39 -14.35 15.39
C PHE A 16 -16.41 -15.19 16.16
N LEU A 17 -17.67 -15.22 15.73
CA LEU A 17 -18.72 -15.99 16.38
C LEU A 17 -18.74 -17.45 15.93
N SER A 18 -18.48 -17.72 14.65
CA SER A 18 -18.52 -19.08 14.10
C SER A 18 -17.26 -19.88 14.39
N ALA A 19 -16.11 -19.20 14.56
CA ALA A 19 -14.78 -19.82 14.61
C ALA A 19 -14.52 -20.79 13.43
N GLU A 20 -15.21 -20.56 12.30
CA GLU A 20 -15.13 -21.45 11.14
C GLU A 20 -13.76 -21.35 10.46
N ARG A 21 -13.31 -22.47 9.90
CA ARG A 21 -12.12 -22.49 9.04
C ARG A 21 -12.53 -22.11 7.62
N PHE A 22 -11.61 -21.45 6.92
CA PHE A 22 -11.78 -21.05 5.53
C PHE A 22 -10.45 -21.17 4.80
N ASP A 23 -10.50 -21.27 3.47
CA ASP A 23 -9.31 -21.40 2.62
C ASP A 23 -8.78 -20.04 2.13
N ALA A 24 -7.70 -20.07 1.34
CA ALA A 24 -7.09 -18.86 0.79
C ALA A 24 -8.04 -18.10 -0.16
N SER A 25 -8.88 -18.81 -0.92
CA SER A 25 -9.86 -18.19 -1.82
C SER A 25 -10.89 -17.36 -1.04
N ALA A 26 -11.42 -17.92 0.04
CA ALA A 26 -12.28 -17.20 0.96
C ALA A 26 -11.55 -16.02 1.61
N ALA A 27 -10.32 -16.19 2.08
CA ALA A 27 -9.51 -15.11 2.66
C ALA A 27 -9.32 -13.93 1.70
N MET A 28 -9.04 -14.20 0.42
CA MET A 28 -8.93 -13.20 -0.63
C MET A 28 -10.28 -12.48 -0.85
N SER A 29 -11.39 -13.23 -0.89
CA SER A 29 -12.72 -12.65 -1.05
C SER A 29 -13.14 -11.76 0.14
N PHE A 30 -12.59 -12.03 1.33
CA PHE A 30 -12.82 -11.22 2.52
C PHE A 30 -11.94 -9.97 2.56
N GLY A 31 -10.93 -9.85 1.70
CA GLY A 31 -9.93 -8.78 1.78
C GLY A 31 -8.86 -8.99 2.86
N LEU A 32 -8.73 -10.22 3.39
CA LEU A 32 -7.73 -10.54 4.41
C LEU A 32 -6.32 -10.69 3.82
N ILE A 33 -6.22 -11.14 2.57
CA ILE A 33 -4.99 -11.27 1.80
C ILE A 33 -5.17 -10.56 0.45
N HIS A 34 -4.05 -10.23 -0.21
CA HIS A 34 -4.04 -9.47 -1.46
C HIS A 34 -3.72 -10.31 -2.71
N GLU A 35 -3.15 -11.50 -2.53
CA GLU A 35 -2.76 -12.38 -3.63
C GLU A 35 -2.75 -13.85 -3.17
N ILE A 36 -2.95 -14.78 -4.10
CA ILE A 36 -2.82 -16.22 -3.89
C ILE A 36 -1.80 -16.76 -4.88
N SER A 37 -0.78 -17.46 -4.37
CA SER A 37 0.24 -18.13 -5.18
C SER A 37 0.00 -19.65 -5.25
N PRO A 38 0.55 -20.33 -6.27
CA PRO A 38 0.80 -21.77 -6.20
C PRO A 38 1.65 -22.11 -4.98
N GLY A 39 1.37 -23.24 -4.34
CA GLY A 39 1.98 -23.59 -3.04
C GLY A 39 3.52 -23.71 -3.07
N ASP A 40 4.11 -23.94 -4.24
CA ASP A 40 5.54 -24.06 -4.47
C ASP A 40 6.21 -22.76 -4.99
N ARG A 41 5.45 -21.66 -5.14
CA ARG A 41 5.94 -20.40 -5.75
C ARG A 41 5.70 -19.16 -4.92
N LEU A 42 5.47 -19.32 -3.61
CA LEU A 42 5.25 -18.17 -2.72
C LEU A 42 6.42 -17.18 -2.76
N ASP A 43 7.66 -17.68 -2.69
CA ASP A 43 8.85 -16.84 -2.70
C ASP A 43 9.02 -16.10 -4.04
N GLU A 44 8.78 -16.78 -5.17
CA GLU A 44 8.82 -16.16 -6.50
C GLU A 44 7.80 -15.02 -6.64
N CYS A 45 6.56 -15.23 -6.19
CA CYS A 45 5.52 -14.19 -6.18
C CYS A 45 5.92 -13.02 -5.27
N ALA A 46 6.50 -13.31 -4.09
CA ALA A 46 6.97 -12.28 -3.18
C ALA A 46 8.12 -11.46 -3.78
N ASP A 47 9.08 -12.10 -4.45
CA ASP A 47 10.21 -11.44 -5.10
C ASP A 47 9.77 -10.49 -6.22
N VAL A 48 8.76 -10.87 -6.99
CA VAL A 48 8.15 -9.98 -8.01
C VAL A 48 7.58 -8.73 -7.35
N PHE A 49 6.84 -8.89 -6.26
CA PHE A 49 6.25 -7.75 -5.55
C PHE A 49 7.31 -6.86 -4.87
N VAL A 50 8.32 -7.47 -4.23
CA VAL A 50 9.44 -6.75 -3.61
C VAL A 50 10.22 -5.97 -4.67
N SER A 51 10.49 -6.58 -5.83
CA SER A 51 11.19 -5.91 -6.93
C SER A 51 10.46 -4.65 -7.37
N GLN A 52 9.12 -4.70 -7.52
CA GLN A 52 8.31 -3.52 -7.83
C GLN A 52 8.42 -2.43 -6.75
N LEU A 53 8.47 -2.81 -5.47
CA LEU A 53 8.65 -1.84 -4.38
C LEU A 53 10.02 -1.17 -4.42
N LEU A 54 11.07 -1.92 -4.74
CA LEU A 54 12.45 -1.43 -4.81
C LEU A 54 12.69 -0.44 -5.98
N GLU A 55 11.81 -0.42 -6.99
CA GLU A 55 11.84 0.60 -8.05
C GLU A 55 11.35 1.98 -7.55
N ASN A 56 10.61 2.03 -6.44
CA ASN A 56 9.99 3.25 -5.94
C ASN A 56 10.90 4.04 -5.00
N SER A 57 10.64 5.35 -4.94
CA SER A 57 11.31 6.27 -4.00
C SER A 57 11.01 5.86 -2.54
N PRO A 58 12.04 5.59 -1.71
CA PRO A 58 11.85 5.23 -0.30
C PRO A 58 11.07 6.30 0.48
N HIS A 59 11.34 7.59 0.23
CA HIS A 59 10.63 8.67 0.87
C HIS A 59 9.17 8.73 0.43
N ALA A 60 8.88 8.52 -0.86
CA ALA A 60 7.51 8.50 -1.37
C ALA A 60 6.72 7.32 -0.79
N MET A 61 7.33 6.14 -0.66
CA MET A 61 6.69 4.99 -0.03
C MET A 61 6.36 5.26 1.44
N ALA A 62 7.29 5.84 2.20
CA ALA A 62 7.05 6.22 3.59
C ALA A 62 5.92 7.26 3.71
N ALA A 63 5.96 8.33 2.91
CA ALA A 63 4.93 9.36 2.88
C ALA A 63 3.55 8.80 2.47
N SER A 64 3.51 7.82 1.57
CA SER A 64 2.27 7.17 1.14
C SER A 64 1.66 6.33 2.25
N LYS A 65 2.46 5.56 2.99
CA LYS A 65 2.02 4.81 4.17
C LYS A 65 1.49 5.74 5.27
N GLU A 66 2.21 6.82 5.55
CA GLU A 66 1.79 7.83 6.53
C GLU A 66 0.47 8.49 6.13
N LEU A 67 0.33 8.85 4.84
CA LEU A 67 -0.90 9.44 4.31
C LEU A 67 -2.10 8.51 4.53
N VAL A 68 -1.98 7.22 4.17
CA VAL A 68 -3.05 6.24 4.38
C VAL A 68 -3.42 6.16 5.86
N SER A 69 -2.44 6.05 6.77
CA SER A 69 -2.71 6.02 8.21
C SER A 69 -3.36 7.31 8.72
N THR A 70 -3.05 8.46 8.10
CA THR A 70 -3.55 9.77 8.50
C THR A 70 -4.99 10.00 8.07
N VAL A 71 -5.41 9.44 6.92
CA VAL A 71 -6.74 9.65 6.35
C VAL A 71 -7.70 8.48 6.60
N ALA A 72 -7.16 7.28 6.82
CA ALA A 72 -7.97 6.11 7.13
C ALA A 72 -8.85 6.38 8.36
N ASN A 73 -10.12 5.99 8.26
CA ASN A 73 -11.13 6.14 9.32
C ASN A 73 -11.46 7.58 9.72
N ARG A 74 -11.13 8.58 8.88
CA ARG A 74 -11.58 9.96 9.06
C ARG A 74 -12.62 10.34 8.00
N PRO A 75 -13.60 11.19 8.34
CA PRO A 75 -14.42 11.86 7.33
C PRO A 75 -13.52 12.65 6.37
N ILE A 76 -13.84 12.60 5.07
CA ILE A 76 -13.17 13.42 4.07
C ILE A 76 -13.84 14.80 4.12
N ASP A 77 -13.31 15.67 4.96
CA ASP A 77 -13.71 17.08 5.08
C ASP A 77 -12.69 18.02 4.41
N GLU A 78 -13.02 19.31 4.34
CA GLU A 78 -12.16 20.34 3.75
C GLU A 78 -10.77 20.41 4.40
N ALA A 79 -10.67 20.15 5.71
CA ALA A 79 -9.40 20.17 6.41
C ALA A 79 -8.50 18.99 5.99
N VAL A 80 -9.07 17.79 5.88
CA VAL A 80 -8.39 16.61 5.34
C VAL A 80 -7.97 16.86 3.90
N LEU A 81 -8.87 17.34 3.04
CA LEU A 81 -8.54 17.62 1.63
C LEU A 81 -7.40 18.63 1.49
N THR A 82 -7.42 19.71 2.29
CA THR A 82 -6.37 20.73 2.30
C THR A 82 -5.02 20.15 2.75
N ASP A 83 -4.99 19.35 3.82
CA ASP A 83 -3.77 18.70 4.29
C ASP A 83 -3.20 17.73 3.25
N VAL A 84 -4.05 16.87 2.67
CA VAL A 84 -3.65 15.90 1.64
C VAL A 84 -3.08 16.61 0.42
N ALA A 85 -3.73 17.66 -0.08
CA ALA A 85 -3.23 18.45 -1.19
C ALA A 85 -1.84 19.05 -0.88
N GLY A 86 -1.67 19.61 0.32
CA GLY A 86 -0.39 20.15 0.78
C GLY A 86 0.71 19.09 0.88
N ARG A 87 0.40 17.90 1.41
CA ARG A 87 1.34 16.76 1.48
C ARG A 87 1.79 16.32 0.09
N ILE A 88 0.86 16.15 -0.85
CA ILE A 88 1.16 15.75 -2.22
C ILE A 88 2.03 16.81 -2.91
N ALA A 89 1.72 18.10 -2.74
CA ALA A 89 2.51 19.19 -3.31
C ALA A 89 3.95 19.20 -2.77
N ARG A 90 4.14 19.05 -1.45
CA ARG A 90 5.46 18.94 -0.83
C ARG A 90 6.23 17.73 -1.32
N GLN A 91 5.57 16.57 -1.45
CA GLN A 91 6.21 15.35 -1.93
C GLN A 91 6.70 15.51 -3.38
N ARG A 92 5.89 16.11 -4.27
CA ARG A 92 6.29 16.40 -5.66
C ARG A 92 7.46 17.39 -5.72
N ALA A 93 7.50 18.35 -4.82
CA ALA A 93 8.59 19.32 -4.71
C ALA A 93 9.80 18.80 -3.92
N SER A 94 9.82 17.55 -3.46
CA SER A 94 10.97 16.97 -2.76
C SER A 94 12.13 16.65 -3.71
N ALA A 95 13.30 16.30 -3.16
CA ALA A 95 14.45 15.88 -3.95
C ALA A 95 14.13 14.61 -4.77
N GLU A 96 13.58 13.58 -4.14
CA GLU A 96 13.17 12.35 -4.82
C GLU A 96 12.00 12.58 -5.80
N GLY A 97 11.06 13.48 -5.47
CA GLY A 97 9.99 13.87 -6.38
C GLY A 97 10.50 14.48 -7.69
N ARG A 98 11.45 15.43 -7.60
CA ARG A 98 12.09 16.03 -8.78
C ARG A 98 12.94 15.02 -9.55
N GLU A 99 13.71 14.20 -8.84
CA GLU A 99 14.57 13.18 -9.44
C GLU A 99 13.74 12.13 -10.19
N GLY A 100 12.61 11.67 -9.65
CA GLY A 100 11.73 10.72 -10.33
C GLY A 100 11.20 11.23 -11.65
N VAL A 101 10.72 12.49 -11.66
CA VAL A 101 10.27 13.14 -12.90
C VAL A 101 11.42 13.29 -13.89
N ALA A 102 12.59 13.74 -13.44
CA ALA A 102 13.76 13.89 -14.30
C ALA A 102 14.26 12.55 -14.88
N ALA A 103 14.27 11.49 -14.08
CA ALA A 103 14.67 10.15 -14.46
C ALA A 103 13.70 9.55 -15.50
N PHE A 104 12.39 9.68 -15.27
CA PHE A 104 11.35 9.26 -16.20
C PHE A 104 11.48 9.97 -17.56
N LEU A 105 11.56 11.30 -17.56
CA LEU A 105 11.71 12.09 -18.80
C LEU A 105 13.03 11.80 -19.51
N GLY A 106 14.11 11.56 -18.75
CA GLY A 106 15.42 11.20 -19.25
C GLY A 106 15.59 9.73 -19.65
N LYS A 107 14.54 8.89 -19.49
CA LYS A 107 14.57 7.44 -19.75
C LYS A 107 15.76 6.73 -19.07
N ARG A 108 16.06 7.11 -17.84
CA ARG A 108 17.13 6.54 -17.03
C ARG A 108 16.57 6.07 -15.69
N PRO A 109 17.23 5.11 -15.01
CA PRO A 109 16.89 4.80 -13.63
C PRO A 109 17.06 6.03 -12.73
N PRO A 110 16.15 6.23 -11.74
CA PRO A 110 16.31 7.25 -10.73
C PRO A 110 17.47 6.94 -9.78
N GLY A 111 17.99 7.98 -9.13
CA GLY A 111 19.17 7.87 -8.27
C GLY A 111 19.03 6.92 -7.07
N TRP A 112 17.82 6.72 -6.53
CA TRP A 112 17.59 5.82 -5.39
C TRP A 112 17.62 4.33 -5.77
N MET A 113 17.62 3.99 -7.07
CA MET A 113 17.85 2.62 -7.53
C MET A 113 19.35 2.31 -7.67
N ARG A 114 20.22 3.27 -7.36
CA ARG A 114 21.68 3.08 -7.33
C ARG A 114 22.10 2.82 -5.89
N ASP A 115 21.87 1.60 -5.44
CA ASP A 115 22.61 0.82 -4.43
C ASP A 115 21.87 -0.50 -4.19
#